data_AF-A0A2T0FKB2-F1
#
_entry.id   AF-A0A2T0FKB2-F1
#
_cell.length_a   1.000
_cell.length_b   1.000
_cell.length_c   1.000
_cell.angle_alpha   90.00
_cell.angle_beta   90.00
_cell.angle_gamma   90.00
#
_symmetry.space_group_name_H-M   'P 1'
#
loop_
_entity.id
_entity.type
_entity.pdbx_description
1 polymer ?
#
loop_
_entity_poly.entity_id
_entity_poly.type
_entity_poly.pdbx_seq_one_letter_code
_entity_poly.pdbx_strand_id
1 'polypeptide(L)'
;MRLKQRLKALVDGTLKTEVTKRQDFREDQKIRQQIKERMTLQLPLFCSSRPEFDGRHGLVYKLLKSSPQRLKNGVLTTHDMMFWLRQKKIVPALWIVKLAGPHVGQVPRNQLLQWLGENNEKRHIETVLKWTKKWGIKDNARSAVIASDPKTVAEARSIYKATGTDKKSRQILGNALLKKVVTYNADEVYAFYKSLNKDVRTFQTMFAGMFKNPELMKYREEIWETVNRHSKANNLVIDSKLKETYEATAKLTECKVLAGQPS
;
A
#
# COMPACT_ATOMS: atom_id res chain seq x y z
N MET A 1 -9.02 -46.46 57.59
CA MET A 1 -9.87 -45.71 56.64
C MET A 1 -9.19 -44.55 55.88
N ARG A 2 -8.15 -43.89 56.41
CA ARG A 2 -7.57 -42.67 55.79
C ARG A 2 -6.73 -42.87 54.50
N LEU A 3 -6.22 -44.08 54.24
CA LEU A 3 -5.37 -44.35 53.07
C LEU A 3 -6.15 -44.42 51.75
N LYS A 4 -7.36 -45.04 51.76
CA LYS A 4 -8.23 -45.14 50.57
C LYS A 4 -8.78 -43.78 50.12
N GLN A 5 -9.10 -42.88 51.07
CA GLN A 5 -9.54 -41.52 50.75
C GLN A 5 -8.39 -40.66 50.19
N ARG A 6 -7.16 -40.82 50.68
CA ARG A 6 -5.98 -40.14 50.13
C ARG A 6 -5.63 -40.62 48.72
N LEU A 7 -5.67 -41.93 48.47
CA LEU A 7 -5.47 -42.51 47.14
C LEU A 7 -6.56 -42.06 46.16
N LYS A 8 -7.82 -42.01 46.59
CA LYS A 8 -8.94 -41.50 45.78
C LYS A 8 -8.77 -40.02 45.43
N ALA A 9 -8.37 -39.17 46.39
CA ALA A 9 -8.09 -37.76 46.13
C ALA A 9 -6.88 -37.52 45.21
N LEU A 10 -5.84 -38.36 45.31
CA LEU A 10 -4.68 -38.31 44.42
C LEU A 10 -5.07 -38.72 43.00
N VAL A 11 -5.74 -39.85 42.83
CA VAL A 11 -6.22 -40.36 41.53
C VAL A 11 -7.24 -39.41 40.90
N ASP A 12 -8.19 -38.86 41.68
CA ASP A 12 -9.16 -37.87 41.20
C ASP A 12 -8.48 -36.53 40.85
N GLY A 13 -7.43 -36.13 41.55
CA GLY A 13 -6.63 -34.94 41.26
C GLY A 13 -5.84 -35.06 39.95
N THR A 14 -5.20 -36.21 39.72
CA THR A 14 -4.47 -36.51 38.48
C THR A 14 -5.42 -36.70 37.31
N LEU A 15 -6.55 -37.40 37.51
CA LEU A 15 -7.59 -37.56 36.48
C LEU A 15 -8.23 -36.21 36.11
N LYS A 16 -8.55 -35.36 37.08
CA LYS A 16 -9.07 -34.01 36.78
C LYS A 16 -8.05 -33.20 35.98
N THR A 17 -6.77 -33.17 36.39
CA THR A 17 -5.74 -32.44 35.63
C THR A 17 -5.47 -33.02 34.24
N GLU A 18 -5.53 -34.34 34.06
CA GLU A 18 -5.42 -34.96 32.74
C GLU A 18 -6.65 -34.72 31.86
N VAL A 19 -7.86 -34.77 32.42
CA VAL A 19 -9.11 -34.47 31.71
C VAL A 19 -9.16 -33.01 31.31
N THR A 20 -8.75 -32.08 32.18
CA THR A 20 -8.63 -30.66 31.85
C THR A 20 -7.60 -30.45 30.74
N LYS A 21 -6.39 -31.03 30.86
CA LYS A 21 -5.37 -30.96 29.78
C LYS A 21 -5.87 -31.54 28.45
N ARG A 22 -6.65 -32.64 28.47
CA ARG A 22 -7.24 -33.24 27.27
C ARG A 22 -8.36 -32.39 26.67
N GLN A 23 -9.16 -31.72 27.50
CA GLN A 23 -10.17 -30.76 27.04
C GLN A 23 -9.51 -29.53 26.42
N ASP A 24 -8.52 -28.93 27.09
CA ASP A 24 -7.74 -27.79 26.58
C ASP A 24 -7.10 -28.13 25.24
N PHE A 25 -6.53 -29.34 25.09
CA PHE A 25 -5.94 -29.79 23.83
C PHE A 25 -6.96 -29.94 22.70
N ARG A 26 -8.16 -30.45 22.99
CA ARG A 26 -9.24 -30.59 21.98
C ARG A 26 -9.78 -29.23 21.55
N GLU A 27 -9.92 -28.30 22.49
CA GLU A 27 -10.33 -26.92 22.19
C GLU A 27 -9.28 -26.20 21.33
N ASP A 28 -8.00 -26.33 21.67
CA ASP A 28 -6.90 -25.74 20.88
C ASP A 28 -6.83 -26.33 19.46
N GLN A 29 -7.11 -27.62 19.29
CA GLN A 29 -7.22 -28.24 17.96
C GLN A 29 -8.41 -27.69 17.17
N LYS A 30 -9.57 -27.53 17.81
CA LYS A 30 -10.76 -26.95 17.18
C LYS A 30 -10.50 -25.50 16.73
N ILE A 31 -9.93 -24.68 17.61
CA ILE A 31 -9.57 -23.28 17.31
C ILE A 31 -8.53 -23.25 16.17
N ARG A 32 -7.51 -24.09 16.21
CA ARG A 32 -6.51 -24.20 15.14
C ARG A 32 -7.15 -24.51 13.79
N GLN A 33 -8.10 -25.43 13.76
CA GLN A 33 -8.81 -25.81 12.54
C GLN A 33 -9.64 -24.63 12.00
N GLN A 34 -10.42 -23.98 12.86
CA GLN A 34 -11.20 -22.78 12.50
C GLN A 34 -10.31 -21.64 11.97
N ILE A 35 -9.13 -21.43 12.55
CA ILE A 35 -8.17 -20.42 12.06
C ILE A 35 -7.69 -20.79 10.65
N LYS A 36 -7.31 -22.05 10.43
CA LYS A 36 -6.83 -22.52 9.11
C LYS A 36 -7.89 -22.38 8.03
N GLU A 37 -9.13 -22.79 8.31
CA GLU A 37 -10.26 -22.62 7.39
C GLU A 37 -10.51 -21.15 7.07
N ARG A 38 -10.40 -20.29 8.09
CA ARG A 38 -10.54 -18.85 7.88
C ARG A 38 -9.46 -18.27 6.98
N MET A 39 -8.23 -18.78 7.06
CA MET A 39 -7.11 -18.36 6.20
C MET A 39 -7.27 -18.75 4.73
N THR A 40 -8.13 -19.72 4.42
CA THR A 40 -8.40 -20.19 3.06
C THR A 40 -9.66 -19.59 2.44
N LEU A 41 -10.42 -18.78 3.20
CA LEU A 41 -11.59 -18.09 2.69
C LEU A 41 -11.27 -17.18 1.50
N GLN A 42 -12.28 -16.95 0.66
CA GLN A 42 -12.22 -15.86 -0.30
C GLN A 42 -12.23 -14.50 0.43
N LEU A 43 -11.59 -13.51 -0.17
CA LEU A 43 -11.42 -12.19 0.43
C LEU A 43 -12.74 -11.54 0.91
N PRO A 44 -13.84 -11.55 0.12
CA PRO A 44 -15.09 -10.94 0.57
C PRO A 44 -15.64 -11.63 1.83
N LEU A 45 -15.61 -12.96 1.88
CA LEU A 45 -16.08 -13.77 3.01
C LEU A 45 -15.22 -13.57 4.27
N PHE A 46 -13.90 -13.52 4.11
CA PHE A 46 -13.00 -13.21 5.22
C PHE A 46 -13.32 -11.85 5.87
N CYS A 47 -13.67 -10.87 5.04
CA CYS A 47 -13.93 -9.53 5.49
C CYS A 47 -15.32 -9.35 6.12
N SER A 48 -16.35 -10.02 5.61
CA SER A 48 -17.74 -9.88 6.08
C SER A 48 -18.08 -10.76 7.29
N SER A 49 -17.43 -11.91 7.45
CA SER A 49 -17.73 -12.84 8.54
C SER A 49 -17.03 -12.45 9.85
N ARG A 50 -17.67 -12.71 10.99
CA ARG A 50 -17.01 -12.66 12.31
C ARG A 50 -16.45 -14.06 12.65
N PRO A 51 -15.21 -14.19 13.12
CA PRO A 51 -14.71 -15.48 13.61
C PRO A 51 -15.44 -15.89 14.90
N GLU A 52 -15.62 -17.21 15.08
CA GLU A 52 -16.16 -17.79 16.32
C GLU A 52 -15.15 -17.80 17.48
N PHE A 53 -13.88 -17.56 17.18
CA PHE A 53 -12.78 -17.49 18.14
C PHE A 53 -12.23 -16.06 18.26
N ASP A 54 -11.45 -15.79 19.30
CA ASP A 54 -10.76 -14.51 19.45
C ASP A 54 -9.74 -14.29 18.32
N GLY A 55 -9.93 -13.25 17.53
CA GLY A 55 -9.02 -12.86 16.45
C GLY A 55 -7.59 -12.55 16.92
N ARG A 56 -7.37 -12.31 18.23
CA ARG A 56 -6.06 -12.12 18.86
C ARG A 56 -5.59 -13.33 19.67
N HIS A 57 -6.17 -14.51 19.46
CA HIS A 57 -5.71 -15.75 20.07
C HIS A 57 -4.24 -16.04 19.72
N GLY A 58 -3.46 -16.56 20.67
CA GLY A 58 -2.02 -16.84 20.48
C GLY A 58 -1.72 -17.72 19.26
N LEU A 59 -2.62 -18.67 18.96
CA LEU A 59 -2.53 -19.53 17.78
C LEU A 59 -2.62 -18.77 16.45
N VAL A 60 -3.35 -17.64 16.39
CA VAL A 60 -3.46 -16.82 15.18
C VAL A 60 -2.08 -16.28 14.80
N TYR A 61 -1.35 -15.70 15.76
CA TYR A 61 0.01 -15.21 15.54
C TYR A 61 0.96 -16.31 15.09
N LYS A 62 0.90 -17.47 15.76
CA LYS A 62 1.71 -18.64 15.44
C LYS A 62 1.45 -19.13 14.01
N LEU A 63 0.19 -19.22 13.60
CA LEU A 63 -0.19 -19.68 12.26
C LEU A 63 0.11 -18.64 11.17
N LEU A 64 0.03 -17.34 11.49
CA LEU A 64 0.44 -16.25 10.60
C LEU A 64 1.97 -16.08 10.51
N LYS A 65 2.76 -16.86 11.27
CA LYS A 65 4.22 -16.71 11.41
C LYS A 65 4.63 -15.30 11.83
N SER A 66 3.87 -14.70 12.74
CA SER A 66 4.14 -13.37 13.29
C SER A 66 4.04 -13.38 14.82
N SER A 67 4.19 -12.22 15.46
CA SER A 67 4.03 -12.06 16.90
C SER A 67 3.44 -10.68 17.25
N PRO A 68 2.81 -10.54 18.42
CA PRO A 68 2.30 -9.24 18.87
C PRO A 68 3.35 -8.12 18.84
N GLN A 69 4.60 -8.43 19.18
CA GLN A 69 5.72 -7.47 19.15
C GLN A 69 6.06 -7.03 17.73
N ARG A 70 6.08 -7.97 16.76
CA ARG A 70 6.34 -7.63 15.35
C ARG A 70 5.25 -6.75 14.76
N LEU A 71 3.99 -6.97 15.17
CA LEU A 71 2.85 -6.18 14.72
C LEU A 71 2.81 -4.74 15.27
N LYS A 72 3.69 -4.40 16.23
CA LYS A 72 3.89 -3.01 16.67
C LYS A 72 4.83 -2.23 15.73
N ASN A 73 5.52 -2.91 14.81
CA ASN A 73 6.47 -2.31 13.88
C ASN A 73 5.99 -2.47 12.44
N GLY A 74 5.79 -1.36 11.73
CA GLY A 74 5.25 -1.36 10.36
C GLY A 74 6.14 -2.09 9.34
N VAL A 75 7.45 -2.04 9.52
CA VAL A 75 8.42 -2.70 8.63
C VAL A 75 8.39 -4.21 8.81
N LEU A 76 8.45 -4.68 10.07
CA LEU A 76 8.37 -6.12 10.37
C LEU A 76 7.01 -6.71 9.98
N THR A 77 5.93 -5.97 10.24
CA THR A 77 4.58 -6.32 9.80
C THR A 77 4.51 -6.46 8.29
N THR A 78 5.12 -5.53 7.55
CA THR A 78 5.18 -5.59 6.08
C THR A 78 5.96 -6.82 5.61
N HIS A 79 7.07 -7.16 6.25
CA HIS A 79 7.83 -8.37 5.93
C HIS A 79 6.99 -9.65 6.12
N ASP A 80 6.29 -9.77 7.26
CA ASP A 80 5.44 -10.93 7.55
C ASP A 80 4.26 -11.02 6.58
N MET A 81 3.66 -9.89 6.23
CA MET A 81 2.61 -9.82 5.21
C MET A 81 3.13 -10.26 3.83
N MET A 82 4.30 -9.76 3.41
CA MET A 82 4.90 -10.09 2.12
C MET A 82 5.26 -11.58 2.01
N PHE A 83 5.62 -12.24 3.11
CA PHE A 83 5.81 -13.70 3.14
C PHE A 83 4.58 -14.46 2.62
N TRP A 84 3.37 -14.04 2.99
CA TRP A 84 2.13 -14.66 2.54
C TRP A 84 1.77 -14.26 1.10
N LEU A 85 2.02 -13.02 0.71
CA LEU A 85 1.79 -12.57 -0.67
C LEU A 85 2.69 -13.27 -1.69
N ARG A 86 3.94 -13.57 -1.34
CA ARG A 86 4.83 -14.40 -2.19
C ARG A 86 4.27 -15.80 -2.43
N GLN A 87 3.44 -16.32 -1.52
CA GLN A 87 2.71 -17.58 -1.69
C GLN A 87 1.33 -17.40 -2.33
N LYS A 88 1.03 -16.21 -2.85
CA LYS A 88 -0.28 -15.84 -3.42
C LYS A 88 -1.45 -15.99 -2.44
N LYS A 89 -1.19 -15.84 -1.13
CA LYS A 89 -2.21 -15.96 -0.06
C LYS A 89 -2.61 -14.58 0.47
N ILE A 90 -3.65 -14.00 -0.13
CA ILE A 90 -4.11 -12.63 0.19
C ILE A 90 -4.75 -12.55 1.58
N VAL A 91 -5.56 -13.54 1.98
CA VAL A 91 -6.28 -13.48 3.26
C VAL A 91 -5.36 -13.48 4.49
N PRO A 92 -4.36 -14.38 4.61
CA PRO A 92 -3.38 -14.31 5.69
C PRO A 92 -2.62 -12.97 5.72
N ALA A 93 -2.25 -12.44 4.55
CA ALA A 93 -1.60 -11.13 4.43
C ALA A 93 -2.51 -10.00 4.94
N LEU A 94 -3.78 -9.98 4.53
CA LEU A 94 -4.74 -8.98 4.99
C LEU A 94 -5.05 -9.12 6.50
N TRP A 95 -5.02 -10.34 7.03
CA TRP A 95 -5.20 -10.56 8.46
C TRP A 95 -4.05 -9.96 9.28
N ILE A 96 -2.81 -10.06 8.81
CA ILE A 96 -1.66 -9.38 9.42
C ILE A 96 -1.89 -7.86 9.46
N VAL A 97 -2.36 -7.27 8.36
CA VAL A 97 -2.72 -5.84 8.29
C VAL A 97 -3.81 -5.50 9.31
N LYS A 98 -4.86 -6.32 9.42
CA LYS A 98 -5.95 -6.14 10.39
C LYS A 98 -5.43 -6.16 11.84
N LEU A 99 -4.53 -7.08 12.17
CA LEU A 99 -4.00 -7.23 13.53
C LEU A 99 -3.04 -6.10 13.92
N ALA A 100 -2.32 -5.51 12.96
CA ALA A 100 -1.45 -4.35 13.20
C ALA A 100 -2.24 -3.08 13.60
N GLY A 101 -3.52 -3.00 13.22
CA GLY A 101 -4.43 -1.95 13.64
C GLY A 101 -4.21 -0.59 12.95
N PRO A 102 -4.93 0.46 13.41
CA PRO A 102 -5.08 1.74 12.70
C PRO A 102 -3.78 2.47 12.32
N HIS A 103 -2.81 2.47 13.23
CA HIS A 103 -1.58 3.25 13.08
C HIS A 103 -0.50 2.48 12.33
N VAL A 104 -0.22 1.25 12.76
CA VAL A 104 0.85 0.43 12.17
C VAL A 104 0.43 -0.18 10.85
N GLY A 105 -0.87 -0.50 10.69
CA GLY A 105 -1.42 -1.14 9.51
C GLY A 105 -1.34 -0.32 8.22
N GLN A 106 -1.08 0.99 8.26
CA GLN A 106 -1.04 1.84 7.06
C GLN A 106 0.05 1.44 6.07
N VAL A 107 1.27 1.19 6.57
CA VAL A 107 2.43 0.80 5.75
C VAL A 107 2.21 -0.54 5.04
N PRO A 108 1.93 -1.66 5.76
CA PRO A 108 1.70 -2.95 5.12
C PRO A 108 0.45 -2.91 4.23
N ARG A 109 -0.61 -2.18 4.61
CA ARG A 109 -1.80 -1.99 3.76
C ARG A 109 -1.45 -1.37 2.41
N ASN A 110 -0.63 -0.31 2.40
CA ASN A 110 -0.19 0.31 1.15
C ASN A 110 0.64 -0.65 0.28
N GLN A 111 1.49 -1.45 0.90
CA GLN A 111 2.28 -2.45 0.18
C GLN A 111 1.40 -3.59 -0.37
N LEU A 112 0.38 -4.02 0.37
CA LEU A 112 -0.63 -4.97 -0.10
C LEU A 112 -1.37 -4.44 -1.34
N LEU A 113 -1.88 -3.20 -1.28
CA LEU A 113 -2.57 -2.59 -2.40
C LEU A 113 -1.66 -2.50 -3.64
N GLN A 114 -0.40 -2.11 -3.45
CA GLN A 114 0.56 -2.05 -4.54
C GLN A 114 0.77 -3.43 -5.18
N TRP A 115 0.97 -4.46 -4.35
CA TRP A 115 1.11 -5.84 -4.82
C TRP A 115 -0.13 -6.31 -5.61
N LEU A 116 -1.34 -5.98 -5.14
CA LEU A 116 -2.58 -6.30 -5.85
C LEU A 116 -2.64 -5.62 -7.23
N GLY A 117 -2.21 -4.36 -7.32
CA GLY A 117 -2.13 -3.65 -8.60
C GLY A 117 -1.13 -4.26 -9.57
N GLU A 118 0.06 -4.65 -9.07
CA GLU A 118 1.14 -5.25 -9.86
C GLU A 118 0.82 -6.68 -10.34
N ASN A 119 -0.03 -7.42 -9.61
CA ASN A 119 -0.40 -8.80 -9.93
C ASN A 119 -1.78 -8.92 -10.62
N ASN A 120 -2.30 -7.82 -11.17
CA ASN A 120 -3.59 -7.77 -11.87
C ASN A 120 -4.81 -8.20 -11.03
N GLU A 121 -4.73 -8.06 -9.70
CA GLU A 121 -5.80 -8.37 -8.74
C GLU A 121 -6.59 -7.10 -8.37
N LYS A 122 -6.77 -6.18 -9.33
CA LYS A 122 -7.37 -4.85 -9.12
C LYS A 122 -8.78 -4.93 -8.48
N ARG A 123 -9.55 -5.97 -8.80
CA ARG A 123 -10.87 -6.26 -8.19
C ARG A 123 -10.85 -6.33 -6.66
N HIS A 124 -9.71 -6.67 -6.06
CA HIS A 124 -9.57 -6.79 -4.61
C HIS A 124 -9.17 -5.48 -3.93
N ILE A 125 -8.67 -4.49 -4.67
CA ILE A 125 -8.23 -3.19 -4.14
C ILE A 125 -9.38 -2.50 -3.41
N GLU A 126 -10.54 -2.37 -4.04
CA GLU A 126 -11.73 -1.73 -3.43
C GLU A 126 -12.19 -2.45 -2.16
N THR A 127 -12.17 -3.78 -2.18
CA THR A 127 -12.52 -4.60 -1.01
C THR A 127 -11.55 -4.33 0.14
N VAL A 128 -10.24 -4.33 -0.11
CA VAL A 128 -9.22 -4.04 0.91
C VAL A 128 -9.38 -2.62 1.44
N LEU A 129 -9.59 -1.62 0.58
CA LEU A 129 -9.78 -0.22 0.99
C LEU A 129 -10.99 -0.08 1.92
N LYS A 130 -12.15 -0.59 1.49
CA LYS A 130 -13.40 -0.54 2.25
C LYS A 130 -13.26 -1.15 3.64
N TRP A 131 -12.63 -2.32 3.75
CA TRP A 131 -12.53 -3.03 5.02
C TRP A 131 -11.43 -2.51 5.93
N THR A 132 -10.29 -2.10 5.38
CA THR A 132 -9.22 -1.46 6.17
C THR A 132 -9.69 -0.15 6.78
N LYS A 133 -10.51 0.62 6.07
CA LYS A 133 -11.20 1.81 6.60
C LYS A 133 -12.13 1.48 7.76
N LYS A 134 -12.92 0.40 7.66
CA LYS A 134 -13.75 -0.10 8.78
C LYS A 134 -12.94 -0.53 10.00
N TRP A 135 -11.69 -0.94 9.82
CA TRP A 135 -10.76 -1.27 10.91
C TRP A 135 -10.00 -0.05 11.45
N GLY A 136 -10.35 1.17 11.01
CA GLY A 136 -9.74 2.42 11.45
C GLY A 136 -8.43 2.80 10.75
N ILE A 137 -7.98 2.02 9.77
CA ILE A 137 -6.79 2.36 8.98
C ILE A 137 -7.19 3.46 7.99
N LYS A 138 -6.71 4.69 8.24
CA LYS A 138 -7.02 5.86 7.42
C LYS A 138 -6.37 5.77 6.05
N ASP A 139 -7.08 6.28 5.04
CA ASP A 139 -6.50 6.50 3.71
C ASP A 139 -5.42 7.58 3.77
N ASN A 140 -4.34 7.36 3.04
CA ASN A 140 -3.30 8.33 2.79
C ASN A 140 -3.07 8.51 1.28
N ALA A 141 -2.26 9.50 0.92
CA ALA A 141 -1.95 9.82 -0.48
C ALA A 141 -1.54 8.58 -1.28
N ARG A 142 -0.69 7.70 -0.70
CA ARG A 142 -0.21 6.50 -1.40
C ARG A 142 -1.33 5.51 -1.69
N SER A 143 -2.26 5.30 -0.76
CA SER A 143 -3.41 4.45 -1.05
C SER A 143 -4.38 5.04 -2.05
N ALA A 144 -4.59 6.36 -2.03
CA ALA A 144 -5.43 7.03 -3.01
C ALA A 144 -4.85 6.87 -4.42
N VAL A 145 -3.54 7.00 -4.59
CA VAL A 145 -2.83 6.75 -5.86
C VAL A 145 -3.02 5.32 -6.36
N ILE A 146 -2.92 4.33 -5.47
CA ILE A 146 -3.03 2.93 -5.87
C ILE A 146 -4.47 2.59 -6.26
N ALA A 147 -5.44 3.11 -5.49
CA ALA A 147 -6.86 2.95 -5.75
C ALA A 147 -7.31 3.63 -7.05
N SER A 148 -6.73 4.79 -7.32
CA SER A 148 -7.14 5.63 -8.43
C SER A 148 -6.37 5.24 -9.68
N ASP A 149 -7.03 4.60 -10.63
CA ASP A 149 -6.52 4.39 -11.98
C ASP A 149 -7.18 5.42 -12.91
N PRO A 150 -6.78 6.71 -12.85
CA PRO A 150 -7.45 7.75 -13.62
C PRO A 150 -7.33 7.42 -15.11
N LYS A 151 -8.49 7.34 -15.76
CA LYS A 151 -8.63 7.13 -17.21
C LYS A 151 -8.58 8.43 -18.00
N THR A 152 -8.58 9.58 -17.31
CA THR A 152 -8.47 10.90 -17.90
C THR A 152 -7.68 11.85 -16.99
N VAL A 153 -7.17 12.94 -17.57
CA VAL A 153 -6.55 14.02 -16.77
C VAL A 153 -7.58 14.70 -15.87
N ALA A 154 -8.83 14.82 -16.33
CA ALA A 154 -9.94 15.38 -15.54
C ALA A 154 -10.22 14.55 -14.28
N GLU A 155 -10.24 13.22 -14.39
CA GLU A 155 -10.36 12.32 -13.24
C GLU A 155 -9.19 12.50 -12.27
N ALA A 156 -7.95 12.53 -12.77
CA ALA A 156 -6.77 12.77 -11.94
C ALA A 156 -6.87 14.10 -11.18
N ARG A 157 -7.33 15.18 -11.82
CA ARG A 157 -7.58 16.46 -11.15
C ARG A 157 -8.66 16.36 -10.08
N SER A 158 -9.76 15.65 -10.35
CA SER A 158 -10.84 15.44 -9.39
C SER A 158 -10.32 14.71 -8.14
N ILE A 159 -9.56 13.63 -8.33
CA ILE A 159 -8.92 12.86 -7.25
C ILE A 159 -7.96 13.74 -6.44
N TYR A 160 -7.13 14.54 -7.12
CA TYR A 160 -6.18 15.45 -6.48
C TYR A 160 -6.91 16.47 -5.59
N LYS A 161 -8.01 17.05 -6.08
CA LYS A 161 -8.83 18.03 -5.34
C LYS A 161 -9.59 17.41 -4.17
N ALA A 162 -10.17 16.23 -4.36
CA ALA A 162 -10.97 15.54 -3.35
C ALA A 162 -10.13 15.04 -2.16
N THR A 163 -8.83 14.84 -2.34
CA THR A 163 -7.96 14.27 -1.31
C THR A 163 -7.45 15.36 -0.35
N GLY A 164 -8.25 15.63 0.69
CA GLY A 164 -7.93 16.57 1.78
C GLY A 164 -6.77 16.09 2.66
N THR A 165 -5.54 16.27 2.18
CA THR A 165 -4.32 15.85 2.90
C THR A 165 -3.37 17.03 3.16
N ASP A 166 -2.40 16.82 4.05
CA ASP A 166 -1.33 17.77 4.34
C ASP A 166 -0.46 18.06 3.10
N LYS A 167 0.35 19.13 3.15
CA LYS A 167 1.16 19.62 2.02
C LYS A 167 2.02 18.52 1.39
N LYS A 168 2.67 17.66 2.21
CA LYS A 168 3.59 16.62 1.75
C LYS A 168 2.82 15.46 1.10
N SER A 169 1.71 15.06 1.70
CA SER A 169 0.81 14.06 1.12
C SER A 169 0.21 14.52 -0.22
N ARG A 170 -0.18 15.80 -0.32
CA ARG A 170 -0.62 16.38 -1.60
C ARG A 170 0.48 16.34 -2.66
N GLN A 171 1.72 16.66 -2.32
CA GLN A 171 2.84 16.55 -3.27
C GLN A 171 3.03 15.11 -3.76
N ILE A 172 3.02 14.13 -2.86
CA ILE A 172 3.14 12.71 -3.22
C ILE A 172 1.99 12.27 -4.15
N LEU A 173 0.76 12.64 -3.82
CA LEU A 173 -0.42 12.33 -4.63
C LEU A 173 -0.33 12.98 -6.02
N GLY A 174 -0.02 14.28 -6.07
CA GLY A 174 0.10 15.04 -7.31
C GLY A 174 1.14 14.43 -8.26
N ASN A 175 2.34 14.15 -7.75
CA ASN A 175 3.42 13.53 -8.53
C ASN A 175 3.04 12.16 -9.07
N ALA A 176 2.36 11.34 -8.27
CA ALA A 176 1.97 10.02 -8.70
C ALA A 176 0.82 10.03 -9.71
N LEU A 177 -0.17 10.91 -9.54
CA LEU A 177 -1.24 11.11 -10.53
C LEU A 177 -0.67 11.65 -11.84
N LEU A 178 0.24 12.62 -11.77
CA LEU A 178 0.92 13.19 -12.94
C LEU A 178 1.65 12.11 -13.73
N LYS A 179 2.38 11.21 -13.05
CA LYS A 179 3.07 10.08 -13.69
C LYS A 179 2.10 9.14 -14.43
N LYS A 180 0.87 8.96 -13.95
CA LYS A 180 -0.15 8.11 -14.59
C LYS A 180 -0.75 8.73 -15.84
N VAL A 181 -0.95 10.05 -15.83
CA VAL A 181 -1.61 10.76 -16.93
C VAL A 181 -0.64 11.35 -17.95
N VAL A 182 0.67 11.15 -17.80
CA VAL A 182 1.67 11.84 -18.61
C VAL A 182 1.60 11.53 -20.12
N THR A 183 1.00 10.40 -20.49
CA THR A 183 0.80 9.97 -21.88
C THR A 183 -0.49 10.51 -22.52
N TYR A 184 -1.28 11.29 -21.79
CA TYR A 184 -2.53 11.89 -22.27
C TYR A 184 -2.27 13.22 -22.96
N ASN A 185 -3.33 13.91 -23.41
CA ASN A 185 -3.24 15.21 -24.08
C ASN A 185 -2.28 16.17 -23.36
N ALA A 186 -1.30 16.70 -24.09
CA ALA A 186 -0.20 17.47 -23.52
C ALA A 186 -0.68 18.75 -22.80
N ASP A 187 -1.72 19.40 -23.32
CA ASP A 187 -2.24 20.66 -22.76
C ASP A 187 -2.96 20.42 -21.45
N GLU A 188 -3.75 19.35 -21.39
CA GLU A 188 -4.43 18.94 -20.17
C GLU A 188 -3.43 18.53 -19.08
N VAL A 189 -2.42 17.72 -19.45
CA VAL A 189 -1.34 17.29 -18.55
C VAL A 189 -0.58 18.49 -18.02
N TYR A 190 -0.24 19.43 -18.90
CA TYR A 190 0.48 20.63 -18.52
C TYR A 190 -0.33 21.54 -17.59
N ALA A 191 -1.61 21.75 -17.88
CA ALA A 191 -2.48 22.51 -17.00
C ALA A 191 -2.72 21.77 -15.66
N PHE A 192 -2.70 20.43 -15.62
CA PHE A 192 -2.72 19.70 -14.36
C PHE A 192 -1.44 19.95 -13.56
N TYR A 193 -0.27 19.84 -14.21
CA TYR A 193 1.02 20.20 -13.62
C TYR A 193 1.04 21.62 -13.04
N LYS A 194 0.49 22.62 -13.75
CA LYS A 194 0.42 24.00 -13.24
C LYS A 194 -0.35 24.09 -11.93
N SER A 195 -1.40 23.28 -11.76
CA SER A 195 -2.22 23.23 -10.54
C SER A 195 -1.55 22.55 -9.34
N LEU A 196 -0.45 21.81 -9.55
CA LEU A 196 0.26 21.12 -8.49
C LEU A 196 1.18 22.06 -7.71
N ASN A 197 1.35 21.74 -6.43
CA ASN A 197 2.45 22.26 -5.63
C ASN A 197 3.76 21.57 -6.05
N LYS A 198 4.68 22.33 -6.64
CA LYS A 198 5.83 21.79 -7.37
C LYS A 198 7.00 21.52 -6.42
N ASP A 199 7.58 20.34 -6.55
CA ASP A 199 8.87 19.98 -5.95
C ASP A 199 9.82 19.42 -7.02
N VAL A 200 11.06 19.10 -6.62
CA VAL A 200 12.05 18.50 -7.52
C VAL A 200 11.49 17.28 -8.25
N ARG A 201 10.69 16.45 -7.56
CA ARG A 201 10.07 15.25 -8.16
C ARG A 201 8.97 15.58 -9.16
N THR A 202 8.22 16.67 -8.96
CA THR A 202 7.24 17.15 -9.94
C THR A 202 7.94 17.50 -11.24
N PHE A 203 9.06 18.23 -11.18
CA PHE A 203 9.84 18.59 -12.36
C PHE A 203 10.46 17.36 -13.04
N GLN A 204 11.06 16.47 -12.26
CA GLN A 204 11.59 15.20 -12.78
C GLN A 204 10.49 14.38 -13.49
N THR A 205 9.28 14.35 -12.94
CA THR A 205 8.15 13.63 -13.55
C THR A 205 7.74 14.23 -14.90
N MET A 206 7.74 15.57 -15.02
CA MET A 206 7.46 16.24 -16.29
C MET A 206 8.52 15.98 -17.35
N PHE A 207 9.81 16.15 -17.02
CA PHE A 207 10.89 15.91 -17.98
C PHE A 207 10.96 14.44 -18.41
N ALA A 208 10.82 13.50 -17.46
CA ALA A 208 10.68 12.08 -17.79
C ALA A 208 9.43 11.80 -18.65
N GLY A 209 8.37 12.59 -18.44
CA GLY A 209 7.14 12.59 -19.22
C GLY A 209 7.33 12.92 -20.69
N MET A 210 8.23 13.85 -21.01
CA MET A 210 8.50 14.27 -22.39
C MET A 210 9.05 13.14 -23.26
N PHE A 211 9.79 12.19 -22.68
CA PHE A 211 10.22 10.98 -23.39
C PHE A 211 9.03 10.07 -23.76
N LYS A 212 7.95 10.12 -22.99
CA LYS A 212 6.75 9.29 -23.20
C LYS A 212 5.68 10.00 -24.02
N ASN A 213 5.64 11.31 -23.95
CA ASN A 213 4.74 12.17 -24.68
C ASN A 213 5.53 13.37 -25.24
N PRO A 214 6.08 13.25 -26.46
CA PRO A 214 6.90 14.30 -27.07
C PRO A 214 6.16 15.63 -27.28
N GLU A 215 4.82 15.65 -27.32
CA GLU A 215 4.07 16.92 -27.43
C GLU A 215 4.28 17.82 -26.21
N LEU A 216 4.67 17.26 -25.06
CA LEU A 216 5.03 18.03 -23.86
C LEU A 216 6.29 18.88 -24.06
N MET A 217 7.09 18.62 -25.10
CA MET A 217 8.32 19.36 -25.39
C MET A 217 8.06 20.85 -25.64
N LYS A 218 6.87 21.23 -26.13
CA LYS A 218 6.50 22.64 -26.31
C LYS A 218 6.48 23.45 -25.01
N TYR A 219 6.42 22.77 -23.86
CA TYR A 219 6.43 23.38 -22.52
C TYR A 219 7.78 23.29 -21.81
N ARG A 220 8.81 22.74 -22.46
CA ARG A 220 10.12 22.43 -21.84
C ARG A 220 10.79 23.65 -21.24
N GLU A 221 10.90 24.74 -22.00
CA GLU A 221 11.56 25.97 -21.55
C GLU A 221 10.81 26.61 -20.38
N GLU A 222 9.48 26.74 -20.47
CA GLU A 222 8.66 27.30 -19.39
C GLU A 222 8.81 26.49 -18.08
N ILE A 223 8.89 25.16 -18.18
CA ILE A 223 9.13 24.28 -17.03
C ILE A 223 10.54 24.50 -16.46
N TRP A 224 11.56 24.63 -17.30
CA TRP A 224 12.94 24.88 -16.86
C TRP A 224 13.11 26.24 -16.19
N GLU A 225 12.50 27.30 -16.74
CA GLU A 225 12.46 28.61 -16.10
C GLU A 225 11.82 28.55 -14.70
N THR A 226 10.77 27.74 -14.56
CA THR A 226 10.12 27.52 -13.28
C THR A 226 11.02 26.78 -12.29
N VAL A 227 11.82 25.81 -12.74
CA VAL A 227 12.87 25.15 -11.93
C VAL A 227 13.88 26.19 -11.42
N ASN A 228 14.40 27.03 -12.32
CA ASN A 228 15.41 28.03 -11.98
C ASN A 228 14.88 29.05 -10.96
N ARG A 229 13.63 29.51 -11.12
CA ARG A 229 12.97 30.38 -10.14
C ARG A 229 12.81 29.68 -8.78
N HIS A 230 12.39 28.42 -8.76
CA HIS A 230 12.24 27.67 -7.51
C HIS A 230 13.57 27.35 -6.81
N SER A 231 14.64 27.10 -7.56
CA SER A 231 15.99 26.91 -7.01
C SER A 231 16.48 28.16 -6.32
N LYS A 232 16.40 29.32 -7.01
CA LYS A 232 16.80 30.63 -6.47
C LYS A 232 16.00 31.02 -5.21
N ALA A 233 14.68 30.79 -5.22
CA ALA A 233 13.82 31.19 -4.10
C ALA A 233 14.00 30.33 -2.83
N ASN A 234 14.49 29.10 -2.95
CA ASN A 234 14.56 28.15 -1.82
C ASN A 234 15.99 27.70 -1.48
N ASN A 235 17.04 28.30 -2.08
CA ASN A 235 18.42 27.82 -1.99
C ASN A 235 18.56 26.31 -2.31
N LEU A 236 17.67 25.79 -3.16
CA LEU A 236 17.66 24.38 -3.53
C LEU A 236 18.74 24.16 -4.59
N VAL A 237 19.73 23.34 -4.26
CA VAL A 237 20.68 22.80 -5.25
C VAL A 237 19.86 22.07 -6.31
N ILE A 238 19.98 22.52 -7.57
CA ILE A 238 19.41 21.78 -8.69
C ILE A 238 20.10 20.42 -8.70
N ASP A 239 19.34 19.37 -8.40
CA ASP A 239 19.81 17.98 -8.43
C ASP A 239 20.45 17.72 -9.81
N SER A 240 21.67 17.17 -9.84
CA SER A 240 22.40 16.87 -11.08
C SER A 240 21.53 16.02 -12.01
N LYS A 241 20.72 15.12 -11.46
CA LYS A 241 19.76 14.30 -12.22
C LYS A 241 18.69 15.12 -12.93
N LEU A 242 18.23 16.22 -12.33
CA LEU A 242 17.23 17.09 -12.96
C LEU A 242 17.83 17.82 -14.16
N LYS A 243 19.07 18.30 -14.02
CA LYS A 243 19.83 18.93 -15.11
C LYS A 243 20.13 17.93 -16.23
N GLU A 244 20.63 16.73 -15.89
CA GLU A 244 20.86 15.64 -16.84
C GLU A 244 19.58 15.27 -17.61
N THR A 245 18.44 15.16 -16.92
CA THR A 245 17.17 14.84 -17.58
C THR A 245 16.74 15.96 -18.53
N TYR A 246 16.91 17.23 -18.14
CA TYR A 246 16.64 18.37 -19.01
C TYR A 246 17.54 18.34 -20.26
N GLU A 247 18.84 18.15 -20.11
CA GLU A 247 19.77 18.07 -21.25
C GLU A 247 19.47 16.87 -22.16
N ALA A 248 19.10 15.72 -21.58
CA ALA A 248 18.68 14.55 -22.35
C ALA A 248 17.40 14.82 -23.17
N THR A 249 16.45 15.60 -22.64
CA THR A 249 15.27 16.01 -23.43
C THR A 249 15.62 16.97 -24.57
N ALA A 250 16.64 17.84 -24.45
CA ALA A 250 17.07 18.68 -25.58
C ALA A 250 17.51 17.82 -26.78
N LYS A 251 18.32 16.78 -26.51
CA LYS A 251 18.83 15.87 -27.55
C LYS A 251 17.73 15.11 -28.31
N LEU A 252 16.58 14.85 -27.66
CA LEU A 252 15.41 14.27 -28.35
C LEU A 252 14.86 15.19 -29.46
N THR A 253 14.89 16.50 -29.23
CA THR A 253 14.44 17.51 -30.20
C THR A 253 15.38 17.55 -31.40
N GLU A 254 16.70 17.50 -31.15
CA GLU A 254 17.73 17.51 -32.18
C GLU A 254 17.69 16.26 -33.06
N CYS A 255 17.48 15.08 -32.48
CA CYS A 255 17.35 13.83 -33.24
C CYS A 255 16.09 13.79 -34.15
N LYS A 256 14.99 14.45 -33.77
CA LYS A 256 13.78 14.53 -34.62
C LYS A 256 13.95 15.49 -35.79
N VAL A 257 14.66 16.60 -35.59
CA VAL A 257 14.99 17.56 -36.65
C VAL A 257 15.93 16.92 -37.69
N LEU A 258 16.84 16.05 -37.27
CA LEU A 258 17.72 15.30 -38.17
C LEU A 258 17.03 14.11 -38.87
N ALA A 259 15.89 13.64 -38.37
CA ALA A 259 15.13 12.52 -38.95
C ALA A 259 14.08 12.94 -40.00
N GLY A 260 13.96 14.22 -40.33
CA GLY A 260 13.24 14.68 -41.52
C GLY A 260 11.71 14.49 -41.53
N GLN A 261 11.02 14.58 -40.39
CA GLN A 261 9.55 14.67 -40.40
C GLN A 261 9.08 16.12 -40.26
N PRO A 262 8.33 16.68 -41.25
CA PRO A 262 7.89 18.07 -41.22
C PRO A 262 6.74 18.28 -40.23
N SER A 263 6.63 19.55 -39.81
CA SER A 263 5.72 20.10 -38.79
C SER A 263 4.24 20.04 -39.17
#